data_AF-A0A254RCZ3-F1
#
_entry.id   AF-A0A254RCZ3-F1
#
_cell.length_a   1.000
_cell.length_b   1.000
_cell.length_c   1.000
_cell.angle_alpha   90.00
_cell.angle_beta   90.00
_cell.angle_gamma   90.00
#
_symmetry.space_group_name_H-M   'P 1'
#
loop_
_entity.id
_entity.type
_entity.pdbx_description
1 polymer ?
#
loop_
_entity_poly.entity_id
_entity_poly.type
_entity_poly.pdbx_seq_one_letter_code
_entity_poly.pdbx_strand_id
1 'polypeptide(L)'
;MKRLGAFFAILFCLVACDDDESFMTRPSDDSELSSSSKKDGSSSSGKGKSSSAEKDASSSSKKAGSSSSSSEGKLAEVSSSSLESCEELKARLLPEGVKYGTMTDERDGHVYKTLYVGDYMWMAENLDYDYKVEGDSSEGSCTTRCCEMLGRSYQWKDAIDSAGVFSGDAAGCGYKATSRQCTQTEPTQGICPEGWHLPSSSEWNRLFGYVSSSRLGLEGNYWTSYDASGEEATAVSARDTSRKLELDDKYHYKFIRCVKNDFDATTWNWLVSKEERFNPDIEYGELKDERDNQVYRTVTVGEQTWMAENLNYIDTNNVSYCYNWNPRSCSVAGRLYRTFNRDSTCPAGWRIPSESDWRILFNSVGGENRASMALKTARGWNGIDEVGFSILPAGYQYYSSGYGSSGPVFAGSGEVTQFLPNVVVRNSGLHFEYNPTANEGSYIRCIKVETTED
;
A
#
# COMPACT_ATOMS: atom_id res chain seq x y z
N MET A 1 -51.20 21.27 36.53
CA MET A 1 -51.43 19.81 36.34
C MET A 1 -51.14 19.46 34.87
N LYS A 2 -51.45 18.25 34.39
CA LYS A 2 -50.84 17.65 33.19
C LYS A 2 -51.19 18.35 31.85
N ARG A 3 -50.14 18.49 31.03
CA ARG A 3 -50.04 18.60 29.55
C ARG A 3 -51.34 18.56 28.71
N LEU A 4 -51.50 19.57 27.85
CA LEU A 4 -51.91 19.38 26.45
C LEU A 4 -50.65 18.97 25.63
N GLY A 5 -50.72 18.37 24.44
CA GLY A 5 -51.88 17.88 23.71
C GLY A 5 -51.81 18.25 22.22
N ALA A 6 -51.33 17.33 21.37
CA ALA A 6 -51.34 17.49 19.90
C ALA A 6 -51.33 16.12 19.19
N PHE A 7 -52.40 15.83 18.43
CA PHE A 7 -52.41 14.90 17.30
C PHE A 7 -52.34 15.75 16.02
N PHE A 8 -51.60 15.33 15.00
CA PHE A 8 -52.19 14.74 13.78
C PHE A 8 -51.10 14.18 12.86
N ALA A 9 -51.47 13.61 11.71
CA ALA A 9 -50.59 12.89 10.80
C ALA A 9 -50.87 13.25 9.33
N ILE A 10 -49.98 12.77 8.44
CA ILE A 10 -50.14 12.64 6.98
C ILE A 10 -50.14 13.97 6.18
N LEU A 11 -49.16 14.12 5.28
CA LEU A 11 -49.46 14.23 3.85
C LEU A 11 -48.29 13.76 2.97
N PHE A 12 -48.62 13.12 1.85
CA PHE A 12 -47.71 12.75 0.76
C PHE A 12 -48.13 13.59 -0.46
N CYS A 13 -47.21 14.29 -1.12
CA CYS A 13 -47.48 14.98 -2.38
C CYS A 13 -46.35 14.71 -3.38
N LEU A 14 -46.73 14.12 -4.52
CA LEU A 14 -45.92 14.06 -5.73
C LEU A 14 -46.40 15.17 -6.68
N VAL A 15 -45.46 15.88 -7.31
CA VAL A 15 -45.66 16.69 -8.52
C VAL A 15 -44.44 16.45 -9.40
N ALA A 16 -44.63 16.46 -10.72
CA ALA A 16 -43.60 16.20 -11.73
C ALA A 16 -43.72 17.21 -12.89
N CYS A 17 -42.77 17.14 -13.82
CA CYS A 17 -42.74 17.82 -15.13
C CYS A 17 -42.44 19.33 -15.13
N ASP A 18 -41.67 19.90 -16.08
CA ASP A 18 -40.78 19.32 -17.12
C ASP A 18 -39.67 20.35 -17.49
N ASP A 19 -38.56 19.86 -18.07
CA ASP A 19 -37.62 20.41 -19.08
C ASP A 19 -37.24 21.93 -19.17
N ASP A 20 -35.94 22.29 -19.32
CA ASP A 20 -35.28 22.40 -20.65
C ASP A 20 -33.83 22.99 -20.68
N GLU A 21 -33.03 22.55 -21.68
CA GLU A 21 -31.90 23.19 -22.40
C GLU A 21 -30.49 23.60 -21.82
N SER A 22 -29.46 23.38 -22.67
CA SER A 22 -28.03 23.82 -22.67
C SER A 22 -27.11 23.46 -21.47
N PHE A 23 -25.89 22.90 -21.55
CA PHE A 23 -24.88 22.57 -22.58
C PHE A 23 -23.79 23.63 -22.92
N MET A 24 -22.54 23.33 -22.49
CA MET A 24 -21.25 24.01 -22.81
C MET A 24 -21.09 25.47 -22.33
N THR A 25 -19.89 26.06 -22.17
CA THR A 25 -18.51 25.64 -22.53
C THR A 25 -17.47 26.10 -21.48
N ARG A 26 -16.23 25.58 -21.54
CA ARG A 26 -15.08 26.25 -20.90
C ARG A 26 -14.78 27.60 -21.60
N PRO A 27 -14.47 28.68 -20.85
CA PRO A 27 -13.69 29.79 -21.36
C PRO A 27 -12.20 29.54 -21.14
N SER A 28 -11.41 29.76 -22.19
CA SER A 28 -9.97 30.04 -22.13
C SER A 28 -9.77 31.37 -22.85
N ASP A 29 -9.07 32.32 -22.23
CA ASP A 29 -8.54 33.48 -22.93
C ASP A 29 -7.25 33.95 -22.25
N ASP A 30 -6.22 34.17 -23.06
CA ASP A 30 -4.98 34.84 -22.67
C ASP A 30 -5.18 36.36 -22.72
N SER A 31 -4.35 37.12 -22.01
CA SER A 31 -4.19 38.56 -22.27
C SER A 31 -2.73 38.93 -22.45
N GLU A 32 -2.36 39.29 -23.67
CA GLU A 32 -1.03 39.82 -23.99
C GLU A 32 -0.81 41.22 -23.38
N LEU A 33 0.46 41.58 -23.15
CA LEU A 33 1.01 42.80 -23.74
C LEU A 33 2.55 42.76 -23.77
N SER A 34 3.15 43.62 -24.59
CA SER A 34 4.47 43.40 -25.20
C SER A 34 5.59 44.34 -24.72
N SER A 35 6.85 43.93 -24.88
CA SER A 35 7.88 44.82 -25.47
C SER A 35 9.11 44.08 -26.02
N SER A 36 9.74 44.70 -27.02
CA SER A 36 10.84 44.23 -27.89
C SER A 36 12.23 44.14 -27.21
N SER A 37 13.21 43.37 -27.70
CA SER A 37 14.06 43.78 -28.86
C SER A 37 15.02 42.70 -29.44
N LYS A 38 15.18 42.73 -30.78
CA LYS A 38 16.41 42.64 -31.64
C LYS A 38 17.74 42.21 -30.95
N LYS A 39 18.65 41.40 -31.53
CA LYS A 39 18.98 40.85 -32.89
C LYS A 39 19.95 39.65 -32.67
N ASP A 40 20.44 38.78 -33.57
CA ASP A 40 20.44 38.47 -35.04
C ASP A 40 20.72 36.93 -35.16
N GLY A 41 20.88 36.20 -36.27
CA GLY A 41 20.84 36.45 -37.74
C GLY A 41 21.67 35.36 -38.50
N SER A 42 21.36 35.06 -39.78
CA SER A 42 22.00 34.04 -40.67
C SER A 42 21.82 32.55 -40.28
N SER A 43 21.83 31.52 -41.14
CA SER A 43 21.67 31.28 -42.62
C SER A 43 21.81 29.74 -42.85
N SER A 44 21.32 29.02 -43.87
CA SER A 44 20.60 29.34 -45.13
C SER A 44 19.87 28.09 -45.73
N SER A 45 18.69 28.31 -46.32
CA SER A 45 18.08 27.63 -47.49
C SER A 45 18.21 26.11 -47.77
N GLY A 46 17.04 25.44 -47.89
CA GLY A 46 16.85 24.21 -48.68
C GLY A 46 15.39 24.03 -49.15
N LYS A 47 15.14 24.03 -50.48
CA LYS A 47 13.82 23.77 -51.13
C LYS A 47 13.78 22.32 -51.63
N GLY A 48 12.68 21.58 -51.84
CA GLY A 48 11.23 21.74 -51.61
C GLY A 48 10.63 20.33 -51.37
N LYS A 49 9.40 19.90 -51.68
CA LYS A 49 8.15 20.41 -52.31
C LYS A 49 7.01 19.48 -51.80
N SER A 50 5.78 19.91 -51.43
CA SER A 50 4.58 20.27 -52.23
C SER A 50 4.22 19.32 -53.41
N SER A 51 3.00 18.81 -53.60
CA SER A 51 1.74 18.88 -52.81
C SER A 51 0.61 18.05 -53.47
N SER A 52 -0.36 17.57 -52.66
CA SER A 52 -1.82 17.40 -52.93
C SER A 52 -2.41 17.11 -54.34
N ALA A 53 -3.28 16.08 -54.42
CA ALA A 53 -4.67 16.15 -54.93
C ALA A 53 -5.39 14.80 -54.62
N GLU A 54 -6.46 14.77 -53.80
CA GLU A 54 -7.91 14.82 -54.14
C GLU A 54 -8.47 13.53 -54.79
N LYS A 55 -9.35 12.79 -54.09
CA LYS A 55 -10.84 12.71 -54.23
C LYS A 55 -11.30 11.98 -55.52
N ASP A 56 -12.25 11.04 -55.53
CA ASP A 56 -13.62 11.09 -55.00
C ASP A 56 -14.22 9.68 -54.69
N ALA A 57 -15.54 9.58 -54.45
CA ALA A 57 -16.18 8.44 -53.75
C ALA A 57 -17.34 7.70 -54.48
N SER A 58 -17.67 6.51 -53.95
CA SER A 58 -18.87 5.68 -54.22
C SER A 58 -18.88 4.92 -55.58
N SER A 59 -19.67 3.87 -55.83
CA SER A 59 -20.74 3.23 -55.03
C SER A 59 -20.90 1.71 -55.35
N SER A 60 -21.71 1.02 -54.53
CA SER A 60 -22.55 -0.20 -54.77
C SER A 60 -22.47 -1.02 -56.09
N SER A 61 -22.79 -2.33 -56.15
CA SER A 61 -22.98 -3.42 -55.17
C SER A 61 -23.46 -4.68 -55.92
N LYS A 62 -22.97 -5.90 -55.62
CA LYS A 62 -23.66 -7.18 -55.96
C LYS A 62 -23.41 -8.27 -54.91
N LYS A 63 -24.39 -9.14 -54.69
CA LYS A 63 -24.40 -10.23 -53.68
C LYS A 63 -25.15 -11.45 -54.24
N ALA A 64 -24.48 -12.61 -54.28
CA ALA A 64 -25.04 -13.98 -54.33
C ALA A 64 -23.94 -14.97 -54.81
N GLY A 65 -24.02 -16.25 -54.45
CA GLY A 65 -23.16 -17.31 -55.00
C GLY A 65 -22.47 -18.18 -53.95
N SER A 66 -23.24 -19.05 -53.28
CA SER A 66 -22.72 -20.01 -52.30
C SER A 66 -22.48 -21.40 -52.89
N SER A 67 -21.34 -22.02 -52.59
CA SER A 67 -21.26 -23.47 -52.34
C SER A 67 -19.95 -23.86 -51.66
N SER A 68 -19.98 -25.02 -51.01
CA SER A 68 -18.92 -25.59 -50.17
C SER A 68 -17.80 -26.28 -50.96
N SER A 69 -16.59 -26.22 -50.40
CA SER A 69 -15.70 -27.40 -50.38
C SER A 69 -14.94 -27.45 -49.05
N SER A 70 -14.89 -28.64 -48.46
CA SER A 70 -14.07 -28.94 -47.30
C SER A 70 -12.63 -29.21 -47.73
N SER A 71 -11.66 -28.53 -47.12
CA SER A 71 -10.25 -28.89 -47.19
C SER A 71 -9.70 -29.01 -45.78
N GLU A 72 -8.95 -30.09 -45.53
CA GLU A 72 -8.42 -30.39 -44.20
C GLU A 72 -7.28 -29.40 -43.88
N GLY A 73 -7.56 -28.49 -42.95
CA GLY A 73 -6.61 -27.49 -42.46
C GLY A 73 -5.50 -28.16 -41.65
N LYS A 74 -4.52 -28.71 -42.35
CA LYS A 74 -3.30 -29.34 -41.82
C LYS A 74 -2.78 -28.56 -40.61
N LEU A 75 -2.75 -29.23 -39.45
CA LEU A 75 -2.15 -28.69 -38.23
C LEU A 75 -0.74 -28.19 -38.55
N ALA A 76 -0.50 -26.91 -38.28
CA ALA A 76 0.84 -26.34 -38.34
C ALA A 76 1.59 -26.83 -37.10
N GLU A 77 2.46 -27.82 -37.27
CA GLU A 77 3.43 -28.19 -36.24
C GLU A 77 4.30 -26.98 -35.92
N VAL A 78 4.11 -26.42 -34.73
CA VAL A 78 4.99 -25.37 -34.19
C VAL A 78 6.29 -26.05 -33.81
N SER A 79 7.37 -25.76 -34.56
CA SER A 79 8.69 -26.35 -34.33
C SER A 79 9.09 -26.27 -32.84
N SER A 80 9.38 -27.43 -32.25
CA SER A 80 9.65 -27.60 -30.82
C SER A 80 11.00 -27.03 -30.35
N SER A 81 11.70 -26.27 -31.19
CA SER A 81 13.09 -25.82 -31.03
C SER A 81 13.29 -24.58 -30.16
N SER A 82 12.22 -24.03 -29.56
CA SER A 82 12.23 -22.67 -29.00
C SER A 82 11.55 -22.53 -27.63
N LEU A 83 11.35 -23.63 -26.90
CA LEU A 83 10.79 -23.61 -25.54
C LEU A 83 11.93 -23.64 -24.51
N GLU A 84 12.01 -22.59 -23.68
CA GLU A 84 12.80 -22.53 -22.45
C GLU A 84 12.64 -23.83 -21.63
N SER A 85 13.71 -24.37 -21.05
CA SER A 85 13.61 -25.57 -20.20
C SER A 85 12.92 -25.26 -18.87
N CYS A 86 12.44 -26.29 -18.16
CA CYS A 86 11.82 -26.07 -16.85
C CYS A 86 12.82 -25.60 -15.78
N GLU A 87 14.11 -25.95 -15.92
CA GLU A 87 15.22 -25.42 -15.11
C GLU A 87 15.48 -23.94 -15.38
N GLU A 88 15.60 -23.53 -16.65
CA GLU A 88 15.76 -22.10 -17.01
C GLU A 88 14.56 -21.28 -16.54
N LEU A 89 13.34 -21.80 -16.69
CA LEU A 89 12.11 -21.20 -16.20
C LEU A 89 12.11 -21.07 -14.66
N LYS A 90 12.49 -22.12 -13.91
CA LYS A 90 12.58 -22.04 -12.44
C LYS A 90 13.67 -21.07 -11.99
N ALA A 91 14.85 -21.08 -12.62
CA ALA A 91 15.93 -20.14 -12.33
C ALA A 91 15.56 -18.68 -12.67
N ARG A 92 14.77 -18.45 -13.72
CA ARG A 92 14.25 -17.14 -14.11
C ARG A 92 13.19 -16.61 -13.17
N LEU A 93 12.39 -17.50 -12.56
CA LEU A 93 11.38 -17.13 -11.57
C LEU A 93 11.96 -17.02 -10.14
N LEU A 94 13.02 -17.76 -9.84
CA LEU A 94 13.69 -17.81 -8.52
C LEU A 94 15.21 -17.51 -8.63
N PRO A 95 15.61 -16.31 -9.08
CA PRO A 95 17.00 -15.99 -9.37
C PRO A 95 17.94 -16.13 -8.16
N GLU A 96 19.08 -16.79 -8.37
CA GLU A 96 20.05 -17.19 -7.33
C GLU A 96 20.70 -16.02 -6.56
N GLY A 97 20.53 -14.78 -7.02
CA GLY A 97 20.98 -13.57 -6.32
C GLY A 97 20.03 -13.07 -5.22
N VAL A 98 18.82 -13.64 -5.08
CA VAL A 98 17.83 -13.21 -4.09
C VAL A 98 17.95 -14.04 -2.81
N LYS A 99 18.07 -13.37 -1.66
CA LYS A 99 18.02 -14.03 -0.35
C LYS A 99 16.57 -14.33 0.05
N TYR A 100 16.13 -15.55 -0.22
CA TYR A 100 14.86 -16.07 0.25
C TYR A 100 14.91 -16.47 1.74
N GLY A 101 13.76 -16.42 2.40
CA GLY A 101 13.45 -17.26 3.56
C GLY A 101 12.86 -18.60 3.11
N THR A 102 12.42 -19.42 4.07
CA THR A 102 11.72 -20.68 3.81
C THR A 102 10.59 -20.89 4.80
N MET A 103 9.57 -21.66 4.42
CA MET A 103 8.55 -22.22 5.30
C MET A 103 8.35 -23.71 4.98
N THR A 104 7.90 -24.50 5.96
CA THR A 104 7.48 -25.89 5.77
C THR A 104 5.95 -25.93 5.83
N ASP A 105 5.30 -26.61 4.89
CA ASP A 105 3.88 -26.94 5.02
C ASP A 105 3.77 -28.24 5.82
N GLU A 106 3.35 -28.14 7.08
CA GLU A 106 3.26 -29.29 8.01
C GLU A 106 2.25 -30.36 7.55
N ARG A 107 1.44 -30.08 6.51
CA ARG A 107 0.44 -31.02 5.96
C ARG A 107 1.04 -32.06 5.00
N ASP A 108 2.17 -31.76 4.36
CA ASP A 108 2.86 -32.65 3.41
C ASP A 108 4.40 -32.68 3.54
N GLY A 109 4.99 -31.77 4.32
CA GLY A 109 6.42 -31.61 4.52
C GLY A 109 7.13 -30.79 3.43
N HIS A 110 6.40 -30.18 2.49
CA HIS A 110 6.99 -29.42 1.39
C HIS A 110 7.58 -28.09 1.90
N VAL A 111 8.83 -27.80 1.51
CA VAL A 111 9.56 -26.60 1.93
C VAL A 111 9.56 -25.56 0.81
N TYR A 112 8.78 -24.49 0.96
CA TYR A 112 8.64 -23.41 -0.02
C TYR A 112 9.58 -22.24 0.32
N LYS A 113 10.21 -21.65 -0.70
CA LYS A 113 10.91 -20.36 -0.54
C LYS A 113 9.92 -19.23 -0.27
N THR A 114 10.32 -18.27 0.55
CA THR A 114 9.52 -17.06 0.88
C THR A 114 10.32 -15.78 0.67
N LEU A 115 9.63 -14.66 0.47
CA LEU A 115 10.23 -13.33 0.57
C LEU A 115 9.18 -12.31 1.04
N TYR A 116 9.65 -11.20 1.62
CA TYR A 116 8.80 -10.02 1.82
C TYR A 116 8.69 -9.25 0.50
N VAL A 117 7.46 -8.87 0.13
CA VAL A 117 7.21 -7.91 -0.97
C VAL A 117 6.23 -6.85 -0.48
N GLY A 118 6.74 -5.62 -0.35
CA GLY A 118 6.05 -4.59 0.41
C GLY A 118 5.96 -4.99 1.88
N ASP A 119 4.78 -4.82 2.46
CA ASP A 119 4.55 -5.07 3.87
C ASP A 119 4.26 -6.56 4.22
N TYR A 120 4.08 -7.42 3.20
CA TYR A 120 3.59 -8.80 3.30
C TYR A 120 4.68 -9.86 3.06
N MET A 121 4.60 -11.02 3.73
CA MET A 121 5.39 -12.20 3.37
C MET A 121 4.64 -13.02 2.31
N TRP A 122 5.26 -13.26 1.16
CA TRP A 122 4.74 -14.07 0.07
C TRP A 122 5.52 -15.39 -0.04
N MET A 123 4.83 -16.47 -0.42
CA MET A 123 5.50 -17.59 -1.07
C MET A 123 6.16 -17.10 -2.37
N ALA A 124 7.42 -17.44 -2.59
CA ALA A 124 8.14 -17.18 -3.84
C ALA A 124 7.78 -18.21 -4.92
N GLU A 125 7.58 -19.45 -4.47
CA GLU A 125 7.04 -20.57 -5.24
C GLU A 125 5.50 -20.57 -5.18
N ASN A 126 4.86 -21.44 -5.95
CA ASN A 126 3.41 -21.65 -5.88
C ASN A 126 3.14 -22.90 -5.03
N LEU A 127 1.95 -23.01 -4.46
CA LEU A 127 1.54 -24.15 -3.63
C LEU A 127 1.45 -25.44 -4.46
N ASP A 128 2.07 -26.52 -4.00
CA ASP A 128 2.10 -27.84 -4.64
C ASP A 128 1.38 -28.93 -3.81
N TYR A 129 0.47 -28.50 -2.94
CA TYR A 129 -0.26 -29.35 -2.02
C TYR A 129 -1.21 -30.34 -2.73
N ASP A 130 -1.19 -31.60 -2.27
CA ASP A 130 -2.00 -32.69 -2.81
C ASP A 130 -3.41 -32.72 -2.19
N TYR A 131 -4.21 -31.69 -2.50
CA TYR A 131 -5.56 -31.50 -1.94
C TYR A 131 -6.48 -32.68 -2.25
N LYS A 132 -7.21 -33.12 -1.21
CA LYS A 132 -8.09 -34.28 -1.21
C LYS A 132 -9.32 -33.99 -0.37
N VAL A 133 -10.49 -34.27 -0.92
CA VAL A 133 -11.80 -34.14 -0.27
C VAL A 133 -12.49 -35.50 -0.30
N GLU A 134 -13.00 -35.98 0.84
CA GLU A 134 -13.63 -37.31 0.90
C GLU A 134 -14.87 -37.37 0.01
N GLY A 135 -14.88 -38.28 -0.97
CA GLY A 135 -16.00 -38.51 -1.87
C GLY A 135 -16.05 -37.59 -3.11
N ASP A 136 -15.09 -36.69 -3.30
CA ASP A 136 -14.94 -35.85 -4.49
C ASP A 136 -13.64 -36.21 -5.24
N SER A 137 -13.67 -36.28 -6.58
CA SER A 137 -12.51 -36.59 -7.42
C SER A 137 -11.66 -35.34 -7.71
N SER A 138 -11.43 -34.53 -6.68
CA SER A 138 -10.88 -33.18 -6.79
C SER A 138 -9.42 -33.15 -6.41
N GLU A 139 -8.59 -33.37 -7.42
CA GLU A 139 -7.13 -33.46 -7.33
C GLU A 139 -6.47 -32.20 -7.92
N GLY A 140 -5.40 -31.70 -7.27
CA GLY A 140 -4.61 -30.59 -7.80
C GLY A 140 -3.92 -30.97 -9.12
N SER A 141 -4.29 -30.29 -10.21
CA SER A 141 -3.95 -30.67 -11.59
C SER A 141 -2.53 -30.27 -12.00
N CYS A 142 -1.73 -31.27 -12.39
CA CYS A 142 -0.38 -31.13 -12.94
C CYS A 142 -0.40 -31.09 -14.48
N THR A 143 -1.21 -30.19 -15.08
CA THR A 143 -1.43 -30.11 -16.54
C THR A 143 -0.41 -29.26 -17.31
N THR A 144 0.49 -28.56 -16.63
CA THR A 144 1.53 -27.71 -17.25
C THR A 144 2.84 -28.49 -17.37
N ARG A 145 3.56 -28.36 -18.50
CA ARG A 145 4.84 -29.05 -18.80
C ARG A 145 5.91 -28.99 -17.68
N CYS A 146 5.84 -27.99 -16.80
CA CYS A 146 6.78 -27.80 -15.68
C CYS A 146 6.08 -27.80 -14.30
N CYS A 147 4.92 -28.44 -14.15
CA CYS A 147 4.15 -28.39 -12.90
C CYS A 147 4.93 -28.89 -11.68
N GLU A 148 5.70 -29.97 -11.80
CA GLU A 148 6.61 -30.49 -10.75
C GLU A 148 7.65 -29.45 -10.26
N MET A 149 7.88 -28.37 -11.01
CA MET A 149 8.83 -27.31 -10.69
C MET A 149 8.16 -25.96 -10.33
N LEU A 150 6.88 -25.82 -10.66
CA LEU A 150 6.07 -24.60 -10.56
C LEU A 150 4.82 -24.76 -9.67
N GLY A 151 4.62 -25.93 -9.06
CA GLY A 151 3.41 -26.30 -8.34
C GLY A 151 2.25 -26.74 -9.24
N ARG A 152 1.32 -27.49 -8.65
CA ARG A 152 -0.01 -27.80 -9.21
C ARG A 152 -0.86 -26.55 -9.47
N SER A 153 -1.93 -26.76 -10.23
CA SER A 153 -2.99 -25.79 -10.46
C SER A 153 -4.34 -26.33 -9.97
N TYR A 154 -5.25 -25.45 -9.58
CA TYR A 154 -6.48 -25.79 -8.83
C TYR A 154 -7.69 -25.06 -9.41
N GLN A 155 -8.89 -25.64 -9.30
CA GLN A 155 -10.14 -24.92 -9.55
C GLN A 155 -10.41 -23.95 -8.40
N TRP A 156 -11.23 -22.92 -8.62
CA TRP A 156 -11.46 -21.89 -7.59
C TRP A 156 -12.14 -22.45 -6.33
N LYS A 157 -12.99 -23.48 -6.49
CA LYS A 157 -13.64 -24.18 -5.36
C LYS A 157 -12.62 -24.84 -4.41
N ASP A 158 -11.50 -25.32 -4.93
CA ASP A 158 -10.46 -25.97 -4.15
C ASP A 158 -9.53 -24.92 -3.56
N ALA A 159 -9.18 -23.90 -4.36
CA ALA A 159 -8.42 -22.73 -3.94
C ALA A 159 -8.99 -22.05 -2.68
N ILE A 160 -10.32 -21.88 -2.63
CA ILE A 160 -11.03 -21.20 -1.55
C ILE A 160 -11.40 -22.13 -0.38
N ASP A 161 -11.07 -23.43 -0.45
CA ASP A 161 -11.54 -24.46 0.50
C ASP A 161 -13.09 -24.47 0.64
N SER A 162 -13.80 -24.57 -0.50
CA SER A 162 -15.27 -24.69 -0.53
C SER A 162 -15.81 -25.87 0.30
N ALA A 163 -14.99 -26.88 0.58
CA ALA A 163 -15.36 -28.03 1.41
C ALA A 163 -15.19 -27.76 2.92
N GLY A 164 -14.42 -26.75 3.32
CA GLY A 164 -14.14 -26.42 4.71
C GLY A 164 -13.23 -27.42 5.43
N VAL A 165 -12.23 -27.97 4.72
CA VAL A 165 -11.28 -28.97 5.22
C VAL A 165 -10.25 -28.36 6.17
N PHE A 166 -9.84 -27.12 5.91
CA PHE A 166 -8.86 -26.38 6.72
C PHE A 166 -9.52 -25.23 7.50
N SER A 167 -10.52 -24.57 6.92
CA SER A 167 -11.11 -23.35 7.51
C SER A 167 -12.63 -23.30 7.33
N GLY A 168 -13.31 -22.61 8.24
CA GLY A 168 -14.74 -22.30 8.06
C GLY A 168 -15.00 -21.12 7.11
N ASP A 169 -13.94 -20.46 6.64
CA ASP A 169 -13.97 -19.09 6.12
C ASP A 169 -14.81 -18.91 4.85
N ALA A 170 -14.90 -19.93 4.01
CA ALA A 170 -15.67 -19.93 2.76
C ALA A 170 -16.39 -21.27 2.50
N ALA A 171 -16.68 -22.03 3.56
CA ALA A 171 -17.32 -23.33 3.46
C ALA A 171 -18.69 -23.23 2.77
N GLY A 172 -18.87 -24.00 1.68
CA GLY A 172 -20.08 -23.98 0.84
C GLY A 172 -20.11 -22.91 -0.27
N CYS A 173 -19.03 -22.15 -0.48
CA CYS A 173 -18.91 -21.20 -1.60
C CYS A 173 -18.57 -21.87 -2.93
N GLY A 174 -18.56 -21.11 -4.02
CA GLY A 174 -18.15 -21.58 -5.35
C GLY A 174 -19.20 -22.38 -6.11
N TYR A 175 -19.51 -23.60 -5.68
CA TYR A 175 -20.34 -24.52 -6.48
C TYR A 175 -21.84 -24.28 -6.27
N LYS A 176 -22.53 -23.78 -7.31
CA LYS A 176 -24.00 -23.55 -7.34
C LYS A 176 -24.54 -22.59 -6.28
N ALA A 177 -23.83 -21.49 -5.99
CA ALA A 177 -24.30 -20.38 -5.17
C ALA A 177 -25.41 -19.53 -5.85
N THR A 178 -26.44 -20.17 -6.42
CA THR A 178 -27.46 -19.54 -7.29
C THR A 178 -28.54 -18.73 -6.56
N SER A 179 -28.52 -18.71 -5.21
CA SER A 179 -29.48 -17.92 -4.40
C SER A 179 -28.95 -17.50 -3.02
N ARG A 180 -27.68 -17.75 -2.71
CA ARG A 180 -27.05 -17.42 -1.42
C ARG A 180 -25.74 -16.70 -1.71
N GLN A 181 -25.56 -15.50 -1.17
CA GLN A 181 -24.26 -14.83 -1.22
C GLN A 181 -23.25 -15.67 -0.44
N CYS A 182 -22.10 -15.94 -1.04
CA CYS A 182 -20.97 -16.52 -0.34
C CYS A 182 -20.55 -15.58 0.80
N THR A 183 -20.53 -16.07 2.03
CA THR A 183 -20.21 -15.29 3.22
C THR A 183 -18.77 -15.56 3.61
N GLN A 184 -17.83 -14.86 2.95
CA GLN A 184 -16.40 -15.05 3.17
C GLN A 184 -15.93 -14.33 4.44
N THR A 185 -15.13 -15.01 5.26
CA THR A 185 -14.31 -14.39 6.29
C THR A 185 -12.98 -13.98 5.67
N GLU A 186 -12.60 -12.70 5.79
CA GLU A 186 -11.34 -12.17 5.24
C GLU A 186 -10.36 -11.81 6.38
N PRO A 187 -9.08 -12.21 6.32
CA PRO A 187 -8.43 -12.97 5.24
C PRO A 187 -8.89 -14.43 5.17
N THR A 188 -9.33 -14.90 3.99
CA THR A 188 -9.74 -16.30 3.80
C THR A 188 -8.52 -17.22 3.70
N GLN A 189 -8.36 -18.19 4.61
CA GLN A 189 -7.26 -19.16 4.53
C GLN A 189 -7.31 -19.95 3.21
N GLY A 190 -8.45 -20.56 2.91
CA GLY A 190 -8.61 -21.42 1.74
C GLY A 190 -7.66 -22.63 1.78
N ILE A 191 -7.10 -23.01 0.62
CA ILE A 191 -6.15 -24.13 0.50
C ILE A 191 -4.78 -23.87 1.14
N CYS A 192 -4.51 -22.65 1.62
CA CYS A 192 -3.20 -22.28 2.15
C CYS A 192 -2.87 -22.96 3.51
N PRO A 193 -1.58 -23.10 3.85
CA PRO A 193 -1.16 -23.64 5.15
C PRO A 193 -1.69 -22.80 6.32
N GLU A 194 -1.71 -23.36 7.53
CA GLU A 194 -2.10 -22.63 8.74
C GLU A 194 -1.24 -21.36 8.92
N GLY A 195 -1.89 -20.24 9.24
CA GLY A 195 -1.24 -18.93 9.34
C GLY A 195 -0.87 -18.27 7.99
N TRP A 196 -1.30 -18.84 6.86
CA TRP A 196 -1.23 -18.26 5.52
C TRP A 196 -2.63 -18.16 4.90
N HIS A 197 -2.82 -17.25 3.95
CA HIS A 197 -4.11 -17.01 3.30
C HIS A 197 -4.02 -16.88 1.78
N LEU A 198 -5.15 -17.13 1.10
CA LEU A 198 -5.30 -16.90 -0.33
C LEU A 198 -5.38 -15.38 -0.58
N PRO A 199 -4.49 -14.76 -1.37
CA PRO A 199 -4.41 -13.30 -1.39
C PRO A 199 -5.65 -12.68 -2.03
N SER A 200 -6.15 -11.63 -1.41
CA SER A 200 -7.24 -10.82 -1.94
C SER A 200 -6.81 -10.02 -3.18
N SER A 201 -7.79 -9.58 -3.97
CA SER A 201 -7.60 -8.61 -5.04
C SER A 201 -6.90 -7.32 -4.57
N SER A 202 -6.96 -6.97 -3.28
CA SER A 202 -6.24 -5.82 -2.72
C SER A 202 -4.75 -6.08 -2.54
N GLU A 203 -4.38 -7.31 -2.15
CA GLU A 203 -3.00 -7.74 -1.93
C GLU A 203 -2.25 -7.97 -3.24
N TRP A 204 -2.93 -8.54 -4.24
CA TRP A 204 -2.41 -8.65 -5.60
C TRP A 204 -2.14 -7.27 -6.23
N ASN A 205 -3.05 -6.30 -6.09
CA ASN A 205 -2.81 -4.93 -6.55
C ASN A 205 -1.62 -4.26 -5.82
N ARG A 206 -1.48 -4.47 -4.51
CA ARG A 206 -0.30 -4.00 -3.75
C ARG A 206 0.98 -4.61 -4.30
N LEU A 207 1.01 -5.94 -4.51
CA LEU A 207 2.15 -6.65 -5.09
C LEU A 207 2.56 -6.01 -6.42
N PHE A 208 1.63 -5.79 -7.35
CA PHE A 208 1.92 -5.20 -8.67
C PHE A 208 2.58 -3.81 -8.56
N GLY A 209 2.21 -3.01 -7.56
CA GLY A 209 2.82 -1.70 -7.28
C GLY A 209 4.30 -1.78 -6.88
N TYR A 210 4.71 -2.82 -6.17
CA TYR A 210 6.12 -3.04 -5.81
C TYR A 210 6.95 -3.63 -6.96
N VAL A 211 6.36 -4.50 -7.80
CA VAL A 211 7.10 -5.19 -8.89
C VAL A 211 7.14 -4.36 -10.19
N SER A 212 7.53 -3.08 -10.10
CA SER A 212 7.33 -2.09 -11.18
C SER A 212 8.28 -2.19 -12.39
N SER A 213 9.43 -2.86 -12.27
CA SER A 213 10.40 -3.00 -13.39
C SER A 213 11.32 -4.22 -13.34
N SER A 214 11.51 -4.87 -12.19
CA SER A 214 12.34 -6.07 -12.03
C SER A 214 11.50 -7.36 -11.95
N ARG A 215 12.05 -8.46 -12.49
CA ARG A 215 11.34 -9.75 -12.66
C ARG A 215 11.21 -10.54 -11.34
N LEU A 216 10.34 -10.14 -10.41
CA LEU A 216 10.01 -10.95 -9.22
C LEU A 216 9.06 -12.11 -9.54
N GLY A 217 9.52 -13.08 -10.33
CA GLY A 217 9.01 -14.46 -10.33
C GLY A 217 7.50 -14.67 -10.48
N LEU A 218 6.78 -13.76 -11.14
CA LEU A 218 5.33 -13.80 -11.28
C LEU A 218 4.94 -13.86 -12.77
N GLU A 219 4.83 -15.09 -13.26
CA GLU A 219 4.35 -15.41 -14.60
C GLU A 219 3.40 -16.61 -14.50
N GLY A 220 2.23 -16.49 -15.12
CA GLY A 220 1.15 -17.47 -15.02
C GLY A 220 -0.20 -16.81 -14.73
N ASN A 221 -1.19 -17.64 -14.42
CA ASN A 221 -2.50 -17.19 -13.95
C ASN A 221 -2.73 -17.74 -12.54
N TYR A 222 -3.30 -16.94 -11.65
CA TYR A 222 -3.47 -17.26 -10.22
C TYR A 222 -4.89 -16.98 -9.76
N TRP A 223 -5.36 -17.67 -8.72
CA TRP A 223 -6.63 -17.32 -8.06
C TRP A 223 -6.45 -16.24 -6.97
N THR A 224 -7.56 -15.57 -6.63
CA THR A 224 -7.68 -14.65 -5.48
C THR A 224 -8.78 -15.13 -4.54
N SER A 225 -8.85 -14.56 -3.32
CA SER A 225 -9.95 -14.85 -2.38
C SER A 225 -11.34 -14.51 -2.92
N TYR A 226 -11.47 -13.59 -3.88
CA TYR A 226 -12.74 -12.92 -4.17
C TYR A 226 -13.71 -13.76 -5.03
N ASP A 227 -14.83 -14.19 -4.43
CA ASP A 227 -15.97 -14.79 -5.12
C ASP A 227 -16.71 -13.73 -5.97
N ALA A 228 -16.83 -13.95 -7.28
CA ALA A 228 -17.64 -13.11 -8.16
C ALA A 228 -18.99 -13.78 -8.47
N SER A 229 -19.97 -12.98 -8.91
CA SER A 229 -21.35 -13.44 -9.06
C SER A 229 -21.50 -14.57 -10.09
N GLY A 230 -22.06 -15.71 -9.67
CA GLY A 230 -22.33 -16.85 -10.57
C GLY A 230 -21.13 -17.80 -10.66
N GLU A 231 -20.70 -18.10 -11.88
CA GLU A 231 -19.64 -19.09 -12.15
C GLU A 231 -18.24 -18.46 -12.36
N GLU A 232 -18.13 -17.14 -12.22
CA GLU A 232 -16.86 -16.40 -12.32
C GLU A 232 -16.22 -16.15 -10.94
N ALA A 233 -14.89 -16.04 -10.86
CA ALA A 233 -14.16 -15.52 -9.70
C ALA A 233 -13.06 -14.56 -10.16
N THR A 234 -12.53 -13.73 -9.25
CA THR A 234 -11.39 -12.87 -9.63
C THR A 234 -10.09 -13.68 -9.69
N ALA A 235 -9.42 -13.60 -10.84
CA ALA A 235 -8.11 -14.17 -11.10
C ALA A 235 -7.06 -13.08 -11.36
N VAL A 236 -5.79 -13.44 -11.20
CA VAL A 236 -4.65 -12.68 -11.72
C VAL A 236 -4.13 -13.33 -12.99
N SER A 237 -3.75 -12.49 -13.95
CA SER A 237 -3.04 -12.87 -15.18
C SER A 237 -1.78 -12.03 -15.27
N ALA A 238 -0.61 -12.68 -15.16
CA ALA A 238 0.69 -12.04 -15.13
C ALA A 238 1.61 -12.63 -16.22
N ARG A 239 2.03 -11.79 -17.17
CA ARG A 239 2.85 -12.19 -18.33
C ARG A 239 3.81 -11.06 -18.70
N ASP A 240 5.10 -11.29 -18.49
CA ASP A 240 6.22 -10.36 -18.74
C ASP A 240 5.97 -8.93 -18.21
N THR A 241 5.52 -8.02 -19.07
CA THR A 241 5.23 -6.60 -18.78
C THR A 241 3.76 -6.31 -18.45
N SER A 242 2.86 -7.27 -18.63
CA SER A 242 1.42 -7.13 -18.36
C SER A 242 1.02 -7.87 -17.09
N ARG A 243 0.30 -7.18 -16.19
CA ARG A 243 -0.37 -7.78 -15.03
C ARG A 243 -1.73 -7.15 -14.84
N LYS A 244 -2.75 -7.96 -14.63
CA LYS A 244 -4.12 -7.52 -14.38
C LYS A 244 -4.84 -8.50 -13.47
N LEU A 245 -5.84 -7.97 -12.76
CA LEU A 245 -6.96 -8.76 -12.27
C LEU A 245 -8.00 -8.85 -13.39
N GLU A 246 -8.61 -10.02 -13.55
CA GLU A 246 -9.73 -10.24 -14.45
C GLU A 246 -10.71 -11.26 -13.87
N LEU A 247 -11.96 -11.22 -14.30
CA LEU A 247 -12.91 -12.29 -14.01
C LEU A 247 -12.59 -13.49 -14.90
N ASP A 248 -12.65 -14.68 -14.32
CA ASP A 248 -12.36 -15.93 -15.01
C ASP A 248 -13.23 -17.05 -14.42
N ASP A 249 -13.45 -18.09 -15.22
CA ASP A 249 -14.37 -19.19 -14.93
C ASP A 249 -13.82 -20.08 -13.78
N LYS A 250 -14.64 -20.31 -12.74
CA LYS A 250 -14.27 -21.08 -11.54
C LYS A 250 -13.84 -22.53 -11.83
N TYR A 251 -14.25 -23.11 -12.96
CA TYR A 251 -13.85 -24.45 -13.43
C TYR A 251 -12.44 -24.46 -14.06
N HIS A 252 -11.85 -23.31 -14.39
CA HIS A 252 -10.47 -23.25 -14.89
C HIS A 252 -9.44 -23.48 -13.78
N TYR A 253 -8.32 -24.09 -14.17
CA TYR A 253 -7.20 -24.37 -13.28
C TYR A 253 -6.20 -23.21 -13.26
N LYS A 254 -5.82 -22.73 -12.07
CA LYS A 254 -4.83 -21.65 -11.87
C LYS A 254 -3.90 -21.96 -10.69
N PHE A 255 -2.75 -21.31 -10.64
CA PHE A 255 -1.80 -21.46 -9.54
C PHE A 255 -2.31 -20.79 -8.26
N ILE A 256 -1.81 -21.25 -7.12
CA ILE A 256 -2.01 -20.63 -5.81
C ILE A 256 -0.66 -20.13 -5.31
N ARG A 257 -0.63 -18.90 -4.81
CA ARG A 257 0.54 -18.33 -4.15
C ARG A 257 0.08 -17.68 -2.86
N CYS A 258 0.29 -18.35 -1.75
CA CYS A 258 -0.18 -17.88 -0.46
C CYS A 258 0.63 -16.68 0.02
N VAL A 259 -0.03 -15.84 0.81
CA VAL A 259 0.57 -14.68 1.48
C VAL A 259 0.28 -14.79 2.98
N LYS A 260 1.07 -14.14 3.83
CA LYS A 260 0.72 -13.95 5.24
C LYS A 260 1.15 -12.60 5.81
N ASN A 261 0.42 -12.20 6.84
CA ASN A 261 0.76 -11.11 7.74
C ASN A 261 1.52 -11.68 8.94
N ASP A 262 2.84 -11.74 8.83
CA ASP A 262 3.73 -12.23 9.89
C ASP A 262 4.54 -11.07 10.46
N PHE A 263 4.22 -10.66 11.70
CA PHE A 263 4.87 -9.53 12.36
C PHE A 263 5.51 -9.94 13.68
N ASP A 264 6.76 -10.35 13.59
CA ASP A 264 7.68 -10.18 14.70
C ASP A 264 7.87 -8.68 14.97
N ALA A 265 7.32 -8.21 16.10
CA ALA A 265 7.41 -6.84 16.56
C ALA A 265 8.86 -6.35 16.78
N THR A 266 9.86 -7.23 16.88
CA THR A 266 11.28 -6.86 16.94
C THR A 266 11.79 -6.23 15.64
N THR A 267 11.09 -6.42 14.51
CA THR A 267 11.44 -5.86 13.20
C THR A 267 10.63 -4.60 12.88
N TRP A 268 11.24 -3.65 12.15
CA TRP A 268 10.51 -2.47 11.66
C TRP A 268 9.58 -2.85 10.50
N ASN A 269 8.29 -2.57 10.67
CA ASN A 269 7.26 -2.74 9.67
C ASN A 269 6.10 -1.78 9.98
N TRP A 270 5.53 -1.15 8.96
CA TRP A 270 4.41 -0.21 9.05
C TRP A 270 3.05 -0.89 9.30
N LEU A 271 2.95 -2.21 9.18
CA LEU A 271 1.74 -2.96 9.53
C LEU A 271 1.57 -3.16 11.06
N VAL A 272 2.66 -3.20 11.83
CA VAL A 272 2.59 -3.11 13.30
C VAL A 272 2.06 -1.73 13.68
N SER A 273 0.99 -1.66 14.47
CA SER A 273 0.36 -0.39 14.85
C SER A 273 1.19 0.38 15.88
N LYS A 274 0.88 1.66 16.10
CA LYS A 274 1.59 2.49 17.09
C LYS A 274 1.45 1.92 18.51
N GLU A 275 0.30 1.35 18.83
CA GLU A 275 -0.04 0.75 20.13
C GLU A 275 0.97 -0.34 20.53
N GLU A 276 1.40 -1.16 19.57
CA GLU A 276 2.40 -2.23 19.74
C GLU A 276 3.86 -1.72 19.69
N ARG A 277 4.10 -0.43 19.47
CA ARG A 277 5.45 0.17 19.47
C ARG A 277 5.81 0.87 20.79
N PHE A 278 4.83 1.15 21.65
CA PHE A 278 5.06 1.72 22.98
C PHE A 278 5.68 0.69 23.94
N ASN A 279 6.34 1.19 24.98
CA ASN A 279 6.80 0.36 26.09
C ASN A 279 5.58 -0.02 26.98
N PRO A 280 5.24 -1.31 27.17
CA PRO A 280 4.10 -1.72 27.99
C PRO A 280 4.30 -1.49 29.49
N ASP A 281 5.54 -1.28 29.95
CA ASP A 281 5.89 -1.04 31.36
C ASP A 281 5.74 0.45 31.77
N ILE A 282 5.27 1.31 30.85
CA ILE A 282 5.10 2.75 31.07
C ILE A 282 3.60 3.11 31.15
N GLU A 283 3.21 3.83 32.20
CA GLU A 283 1.90 4.46 32.30
C GLU A 283 1.88 5.76 31.47
N TYR A 284 1.06 5.79 30.42
CA TYR A 284 0.91 6.94 29.52
C TYR A 284 -0.28 7.82 29.94
N GLY A 285 -0.07 9.14 29.94
CA GLY A 285 -1.17 10.10 29.96
C GLY A 285 -1.76 10.31 28.56
N GLU A 286 -2.84 11.08 28.45
CA GLU A 286 -3.50 11.37 27.17
C GLU A 286 -3.60 12.86 26.85
N LEU A 287 -3.51 13.19 25.56
CA LEU A 287 -3.79 14.49 24.98
C LEU A 287 -4.85 14.34 23.89
N LYS A 288 -6.04 14.90 24.09
CA LYS A 288 -7.05 15.05 23.05
C LYS A 288 -6.85 16.38 22.31
N ASP A 289 -6.66 16.32 21.00
CA ASP A 289 -6.66 17.49 20.13
C ASP A 289 -8.10 17.84 19.75
N GLU A 290 -8.64 18.95 20.25
CA GLU A 290 -10.00 19.39 19.95
C GLU A 290 -10.21 19.83 18.49
N ARG A 291 -9.14 19.93 17.67
CA ARG A 291 -9.22 20.35 16.26
C ARG A 291 -9.65 19.21 15.33
N ASP A 292 -9.31 17.97 15.65
CA ASP A 292 -9.66 16.77 14.88
C ASP A 292 -10.23 15.61 15.74
N ASN A 293 -10.31 15.80 17.06
CA ASN A 293 -10.67 14.81 18.09
C ASN A 293 -9.68 13.63 18.23
N GLN A 294 -8.47 13.75 17.69
CA GLN A 294 -7.46 12.70 17.82
C GLN A 294 -6.87 12.69 19.24
N VAL A 295 -6.79 11.50 19.84
CA VAL A 295 -6.14 11.28 21.13
C VAL A 295 -4.72 10.75 20.88
N TYR A 296 -3.75 11.40 21.51
CA TYR A 296 -2.34 11.08 21.46
C TYR A 296 -1.84 10.67 22.85
N ARG A 297 -1.00 9.65 22.96
CA ARG A 297 -0.30 9.33 24.21
C ARG A 297 0.72 10.41 24.58
N THR A 298 0.91 10.61 25.87
CA THR A 298 1.84 11.56 26.49
C THR A 298 2.62 10.89 27.61
N VAL A 299 3.81 11.40 27.91
CA VAL A 299 4.70 10.86 28.95
C VAL A 299 5.48 12.00 29.61
N THR A 300 5.72 11.89 30.91
CA THR A 300 6.55 12.84 31.67
C THR A 300 7.95 12.29 31.86
N VAL A 301 8.96 13.03 31.41
CA VAL A 301 10.37 12.62 31.48
C VAL A 301 11.17 13.70 32.20
N GLY A 302 11.63 13.39 33.41
CA GLY A 302 12.09 14.42 34.34
C GLY A 302 10.92 15.32 34.74
N GLU A 303 11.08 16.63 34.59
CA GLU A 303 10.05 17.63 34.93
C GLU A 303 9.11 17.93 33.74
N GLN A 304 9.45 17.48 32.53
CA GLN A 304 8.76 17.86 31.29
C GLN A 304 7.74 16.81 30.82
N THR A 305 6.51 17.24 30.50
CA THR A 305 5.52 16.39 29.82
C THR A 305 5.56 16.57 28.31
N TRP A 306 5.79 15.46 27.59
CA TRP A 306 5.92 15.39 26.13
C TRP A 306 4.80 14.53 25.52
N MET A 307 4.53 14.73 24.23
CA MET A 307 3.83 13.72 23.44
C MET A 307 4.73 12.48 23.29
N ALA A 308 4.20 11.29 23.60
CA ALA A 308 4.81 10.01 23.25
C ALA A 308 4.59 9.65 21.76
N GLU A 309 3.71 10.40 21.10
CA GLU A 309 3.40 10.31 19.67
C GLU A 309 3.93 11.51 18.87
N ASN A 310 3.95 11.35 17.55
CA ASN A 310 4.15 12.45 16.63
C ASN A 310 2.79 13.02 16.20
N LEU A 311 2.71 14.33 16.00
CA LEU A 311 1.50 15.02 15.54
C LEU A 311 1.06 14.47 14.18
N ASN A 312 -0.25 14.33 14.00
CA ASN A 312 -0.89 13.78 12.80
C ASN A 312 -2.07 14.65 12.30
N TYR A 313 -2.23 15.84 12.87
CA TYR A 313 -3.24 16.84 12.51
C TYR A 313 -3.08 17.34 11.06
N ILE A 314 -4.19 17.46 10.33
CA ILE A 314 -4.22 17.99 8.95
C ILE A 314 -4.65 19.46 8.97
N ASP A 315 -3.67 20.36 9.03
CA ASP A 315 -3.88 21.79 8.86
C ASP A 315 -3.91 22.16 7.36
N THR A 316 -4.96 22.82 6.90
CA THR A 316 -5.13 23.25 5.50
C THR A 316 -4.12 24.32 5.07
N ASN A 317 -3.48 25.00 6.02
CA ASN A 317 -2.49 26.05 5.76
C ASN A 317 -1.05 25.50 5.72
N ASN A 318 -0.83 24.23 6.11
CA ASN A 318 0.50 23.65 6.23
C ASN A 318 0.72 22.44 5.33
N VAL A 319 1.82 22.44 4.58
CA VAL A 319 2.14 21.33 3.68
C VAL A 319 2.69 20.16 4.48
N SER A 320 1.83 19.16 4.73
CA SER A 320 2.16 17.94 5.45
C SER A 320 1.76 16.67 4.69
N TYR A 321 2.50 15.59 4.91
CA TYR A 321 2.36 14.32 4.17
C TYR A 321 2.85 13.13 5.01
N CYS A 322 2.51 11.92 4.56
CA CYS A 322 3.01 10.68 5.15
C CYS A 322 4.34 10.29 4.50
N TYR A 323 5.23 9.65 5.27
CA TYR A 323 6.49 9.13 4.73
C TYR A 323 6.25 8.18 3.54
N ASN A 324 7.05 8.35 2.47
CA ASN A 324 6.90 7.61 1.21
C ASN A 324 5.48 7.67 0.60
N TRP A 325 4.72 8.72 0.91
CA TRP A 325 3.31 8.91 0.55
C TRP A 325 2.36 7.78 1.00
N ASN A 326 2.81 6.85 1.85
CA ASN A 326 2.00 5.74 2.35
C ASN A 326 1.07 6.23 3.48
N PRO A 327 -0.27 6.20 3.32
CA PRO A 327 -1.19 6.65 4.37
C PRO A 327 -0.97 5.96 5.72
N ARG A 328 -0.49 4.70 5.73
CA ARG A 328 -0.23 3.97 6.98
C ARG A 328 0.97 4.49 7.76
N SER A 329 1.93 5.16 7.10
CA SER A 329 3.01 5.84 7.81
C SER A 329 2.49 6.96 8.70
N CYS A 330 1.43 7.67 8.27
CA CYS A 330 0.73 8.64 9.13
C CYS A 330 0.07 7.98 10.35
N SER A 331 -0.60 6.84 10.19
CA SER A 331 -1.30 6.17 11.30
C SER A 331 -0.37 5.52 12.34
N VAL A 332 0.91 5.31 12.00
CA VAL A 332 1.91 4.68 12.91
C VAL A 332 2.90 5.69 13.47
N ALA A 333 3.38 6.65 12.67
CA ALA A 333 4.43 7.59 13.06
C ALA A 333 4.07 9.08 12.86
N GLY A 334 2.79 9.39 12.66
CA GLY A 334 2.33 10.76 12.44
C GLY A 334 2.79 11.37 11.11
N ARG A 335 2.65 12.69 11.00
CA ARG A 335 2.89 13.43 9.75
C ARG A 335 4.26 14.08 9.70
N LEU A 336 4.84 14.10 8.50
CA LEU A 336 5.93 14.97 8.13
C LEU A 336 5.35 16.34 7.75
N TYR A 337 5.79 17.39 8.43
CA TYR A 337 5.43 18.78 8.16
C TYR A 337 6.62 19.49 7.50
N ARG A 338 6.38 20.14 6.36
CA ARG A 338 7.38 20.97 5.66
C ARG A 338 7.25 22.45 6.03
N THR A 339 6.02 22.90 6.26
CA THR A 339 5.71 24.19 6.86
C THR A 339 4.92 23.95 8.14
N PHE A 340 5.13 24.81 9.13
CA PHE A 340 4.40 24.80 10.40
C PHE A 340 4.51 26.18 11.05
N ASN A 341 3.49 26.55 11.81
CA ASN A 341 3.50 27.72 12.68
C ASN A 341 3.79 27.28 14.13
N ARG A 342 4.87 27.81 14.73
CA ARG A 342 5.27 27.53 16.13
C ARG A 342 4.13 27.69 17.12
N ASP A 343 3.26 28.68 16.90
CA ASP A 343 2.27 29.14 17.87
C ASP A 343 0.87 28.52 17.66
N SER A 344 0.67 27.72 16.59
CA SER A 344 -0.65 27.16 16.26
C SER A 344 -0.65 25.72 15.70
N THR A 345 0.51 25.10 15.47
CA THR A 345 0.56 23.73 14.90
C THR A 345 0.30 22.67 15.95
N CYS A 346 0.80 22.86 17.18
CA CYS A 346 0.47 22.01 18.32
C CYS A 346 -0.94 22.31 18.88
N PRO A 347 -1.57 21.37 19.62
CA PRO A 347 -2.84 21.62 20.30
C PRO A 347 -2.75 22.74 21.35
N ALA A 348 -3.89 23.29 21.76
CA ALA A 348 -3.93 24.32 22.81
C ALA A 348 -3.32 23.81 24.13
N GLY A 349 -2.44 24.62 24.74
CA GLY A 349 -1.66 24.20 25.92
C GLY A 349 -0.39 23.39 25.59
N TRP A 350 -0.05 23.22 24.31
CA TRP A 350 1.14 22.54 23.83
C TRP A 350 1.87 23.38 22.78
N ARG A 351 3.18 23.22 22.66
CA ARG A 351 4.03 23.98 21.74
C ARG A 351 5.06 23.11 21.04
N ILE A 352 5.62 23.61 19.94
CA ILE A 352 6.79 22.99 19.31
C ILE A 352 7.97 23.11 20.30
N PRO A 353 8.72 22.03 20.60
CA PRO A 353 9.85 22.08 21.51
C PRO A 353 10.97 22.98 20.96
N SER A 354 11.74 23.60 21.83
CA SER A 354 12.95 24.35 21.49
C SER A 354 14.19 23.46 21.62
N GLU A 355 15.36 23.97 21.24
CA GLU A 355 16.63 23.30 21.55
C GLU A 355 16.83 23.08 23.06
N SER A 356 16.41 24.03 23.90
CA SER A 356 16.55 23.90 25.37
C SER A 356 15.69 22.76 25.92
N ASP A 357 14.50 22.54 25.38
CA ASP A 357 13.64 21.43 25.82
C ASP A 357 14.29 20.08 25.50
N TRP A 358 14.75 19.91 24.26
CA TRP A 358 15.46 18.70 23.84
C TRP A 358 16.72 18.47 24.70
N ARG A 359 17.46 19.52 25.08
CA ARG A 359 18.61 19.40 26.00
C ARG A 359 18.22 18.98 27.41
N ILE A 360 17.11 19.48 27.96
CA ILE A 360 16.58 19.05 29.26
C ILE A 360 16.20 17.56 29.22
N LEU A 361 15.46 17.15 28.19
CA LEU A 361 15.11 15.75 27.94
C LEU A 361 16.35 14.85 27.82
N PHE A 362 17.39 15.25 27.07
CA PHE A 362 18.60 14.43 26.94
C PHE A 362 19.35 14.32 28.27
N ASN A 363 19.42 15.39 29.05
CA ASN A 363 20.06 15.37 30.37
C ASN A 363 19.31 14.46 31.35
N SER A 364 17.97 14.47 31.36
CA SER A 364 17.17 13.65 32.28
C SER A 364 17.35 12.14 32.06
N VAL A 365 17.68 11.71 30.83
CA VAL A 365 17.99 10.29 30.50
C VAL A 365 19.49 9.94 30.53
N GLY A 366 20.34 10.82 31.09
CA GLY A 366 21.78 10.57 31.27
C GLY A 366 22.70 11.16 30.18
N GLY A 367 22.24 12.19 29.46
CA GLY A 367 22.99 12.94 28.47
C GLY A 367 22.83 12.42 27.02
N GLU A 368 23.23 13.24 26.05
CA GLU A 368 23.08 12.99 24.59
C GLU A 368 23.56 11.58 24.16
N ASN A 369 24.69 11.12 24.72
CA ASN A 369 25.25 9.79 24.47
C ASN A 369 24.29 8.63 24.82
N ARG A 370 23.46 8.79 25.85
CA ARG A 370 22.51 7.76 26.33
C ARG A 370 21.11 7.96 25.78
N ALA A 371 20.72 9.21 25.52
CA ALA A 371 19.41 9.59 24.99
C ALA A 371 19.02 8.84 23.70
N SER A 372 19.98 8.59 22.80
CA SER A 372 19.72 7.84 21.57
C SER A 372 19.29 6.37 21.79
N MET A 373 19.58 5.78 22.95
CA MET A 373 19.10 4.44 23.30
C MET A 373 17.82 4.50 24.14
N ALA A 374 17.78 5.39 25.14
CA ALA A 374 16.69 5.50 26.10
C ALA A 374 15.36 6.02 25.50
N LEU A 375 15.41 6.85 24.45
CA LEU A 375 14.21 7.47 23.85
C LEU A 375 13.63 6.68 22.66
N LYS A 376 14.41 5.80 22.02
CA LYS A 376 13.95 4.99 20.87
C LYS A 376 13.11 3.81 21.32
N THR A 377 12.11 3.43 20.52
CA THR A 377 11.35 2.19 20.75
C THR A 377 12.26 0.97 20.85
N ALA A 378 11.95 0.09 21.81
CA ALA A 378 12.57 -1.23 21.95
C ALA A 378 12.09 -2.24 20.89
N ARG A 379 10.98 -1.95 20.20
CA ARG A 379 10.30 -2.86 19.28
C ARG A 379 10.42 -2.37 17.85
N GLY A 380 11.27 -3.02 17.05
CA GLY A 380 11.50 -2.64 15.65
C GLY A 380 12.67 -1.68 15.45
N TRP A 381 13.48 -1.40 16.48
CA TRP A 381 14.68 -0.59 16.31
C TRP A 381 15.79 -0.95 17.32
N ASN A 382 16.79 -0.09 17.48
CA ASN A 382 17.94 -0.28 18.38
C ASN A 382 17.85 0.55 19.68
N GLY A 383 16.62 0.78 20.16
CA GLY A 383 16.34 1.44 21.44
C GLY A 383 16.09 0.48 22.60
N ILE A 384 15.81 1.04 23.77
CA ILE A 384 15.27 0.34 24.94
C ILE A 384 13.98 0.97 25.51
N ASP A 385 13.58 2.13 25.00
CA ASP A 385 12.38 2.90 25.39
C ASP A 385 12.14 3.04 26.90
N GLU A 386 13.22 3.23 27.65
CA GLU A 386 13.27 3.26 29.12
C GLU A 386 12.31 4.26 29.76
N VAL A 387 11.99 5.34 29.04
CA VAL A 387 11.11 6.42 29.50
C VAL A 387 9.86 6.60 28.63
N GLY A 388 9.52 5.59 27.81
CA GLY A 388 8.32 5.58 26.98
C GLY A 388 8.21 6.71 25.96
N PHE A 389 9.33 7.28 25.51
CA PHE A 389 9.31 8.34 24.50
C PHE A 389 9.10 7.77 23.08
N SER A 390 9.34 6.48 22.87
CA SER A 390 8.90 5.71 21.70
C SER A 390 9.25 6.34 20.34
N ILE A 391 10.48 6.85 20.16
CA ILE A 391 10.94 7.31 18.84
C ILE A 391 11.01 6.09 17.90
N LEU A 392 10.27 6.15 16.81
CA LEU A 392 10.21 5.11 15.76
C LEU A 392 11.23 5.41 14.65
N PRO A 393 11.79 4.40 13.93
CA PRO A 393 12.67 4.59 12.77
C PRO A 393 11.89 5.01 11.50
N ALA A 394 11.05 6.03 11.64
CA ALA A 394 10.02 6.42 10.67
C ALA A 394 10.56 7.16 9.41
N GLY A 395 11.87 7.17 9.20
CA GLY A 395 12.56 7.81 8.07
C GLY A 395 12.32 9.31 7.96
N TYR A 396 12.80 9.90 6.87
CA TYR A 396 12.59 11.31 6.51
C TYR A 396 12.63 11.49 4.98
N GLN A 397 12.18 12.64 4.47
CA GLN A 397 11.92 12.81 3.03
C GLN A 397 12.37 14.17 2.50
N TYR A 398 13.23 14.13 1.48
CA TYR A 398 13.62 15.28 0.67
C TYR A 398 12.62 15.50 -0.48
N TYR A 399 12.31 16.75 -0.80
CA TYR A 399 11.47 17.10 -1.95
C TYR A 399 12.09 16.75 -3.33
N SER A 400 13.43 16.75 -3.44
CA SER A 400 14.13 16.72 -4.74
C SER A 400 15.05 15.50 -4.97
N SER A 401 15.32 14.68 -3.95
CA SER A 401 16.36 13.62 -4.00
C SER A 401 15.94 12.27 -3.41
N GLY A 402 14.69 12.11 -2.95
CA GLY A 402 14.14 10.84 -2.47
C GLY A 402 14.00 10.72 -0.95
N TYR A 403 13.99 9.47 -0.46
CA TYR A 403 13.65 9.12 0.92
C TYR A 403 14.88 8.63 1.70
N GLY A 404 15.04 9.11 2.93
CA GLY A 404 16.08 8.69 3.85
C GLY A 404 15.59 7.61 4.83
N SER A 405 16.21 6.43 4.78
CA SER A 405 15.94 5.31 5.69
C SER A 405 16.69 5.40 7.04
N SER A 406 17.39 6.50 7.31
CA SER A 406 18.33 6.59 8.44
C SER A 406 17.69 6.68 9.83
N GLY A 407 16.38 6.88 9.92
CA GLY A 407 15.64 7.28 11.13
C GLY A 407 14.96 8.65 10.95
N PRO A 408 14.18 9.13 11.94
CA PRO A 408 13.38 10.35 11.83
C PRO A 408 14.19 11.64 12.03
N VAL A 409 13.63 12.72 11.48
CA VAL A 409 14.00 14.11 11.76
C VAL A 409 12.83 14.78 12.48
N PHE A 410 13.11 15.43 13.61
CA PHE A 410 12.13 16.21 14.37
C PHE A 410 12.37 17.70 14.23
N ALA A 411 11.28 18.45 14.10
CA ALA A 411 11.32 19.91 14.11
C ALA A 411 11.53 20.45 15.53
N GLY A 412 12.42 21.44 15.67
CA GLY A 412 12.53 22.30 16.84
C GLY A 412 12.17 23.76 16.51
N SER A 413 11.91 24.54 17.55
CA SER A 413 11.70 25.99 17.47
C SER A 413 13.00 26.75 17.79
N GLY A 414 13.22 27.85 17.08
CA GLY A 414 14.35 28.75 17.24
C GLY A 414 13.93 30.21 17.03
N GLU A 415 14.73 31.15 17.53
CA GLU A 415 14.42 32.58 17.49
C GLU A 415 14.73 33.26 16.15
N VAL A 416 15.60 32.65 15.32
CA VAL A 416 16.10 33.25 14.07
C VAL A 416 15.39 32.64 12.87
N THR A 417 14.79 33.49 12.04
CA THR A 417 13.83 33.18 10.96
C THR A 417 14.37 32.42 9.74
N GLN A 418 15.53 31.78 9.86
CA GLN A 418 16.16 30.97 8.80
C GLN A 418 16.80 29.66 9.29
N PHE A 419 16.88 29.41 10.61
CA PHE A 419 17.53 28.22 11.16
C PHE A 419 16.68 27.64 12.30
N LEU A 420 15.95 26.56 12.00
CA LEU A 420 15.26 25.77 13.01
C LEU A 420 16.17 24.60 13.45
N PRO A 421 16.36 24.37 14.76
CA PRO A 421 17.19 23.28 15.25
C PRO A 421 16.44 21.95 15.06
N ASN A 422 16.80 21.17 14.05
CA ASN A 422 16.22 19.85 13.86
C ASN A 422 16.96 18.82 14.72
N VAL A 423 16.22 17.87 15.31
CA VAL A 423 16.80 16.71 16.01
C VAL A 423 16.77 15.51 15.07
N VAL A 424 17.96 15.04 14.69
CA VAL A 424 18.14 13.93 13.75
C VAL A 424 18.51 12.67 14.52
N VAL A 425 17.69 11.64 14.41
CA VAL A 425 17.84 10.39 15.18
C VAL A 425 18.22 9.27 14.22
N ARG A 426 19.43 8.71 14.39
CA ARG A 426 19.97 7.64 13.53
C ARG A 426 20.36 6.40 14.33
N ASN A 427 20.66 5.30 13.65
CA ASN A 427 21.18 4.08 14.29
C ASN A 427 22.40 4.35 15.17
N SER A 428 23.29 5.26 14.73
CA SER A 428 24.56 5.61 15.36
C SER A 428 24.48 6.62 16.51
N GLY A 429 23.34 7.27 16.72
CA GLY A 429 23.21 8.33 17.72
C GLY A 429 22.06 9.30 17.45
N LEU A 430 21.89 10.27 18.33
CA LEU A 430 21.00 11.41 18.18
C LEU A 430 21.86 12.68 18.18
N HIS A 431 21.54 13.65 17.33
CA HIS A 431 22.24 14.94 17.27
C HIS A 431 21.31 16.06 16.78
N PHE A 432 21.68 17.30 17.09
CA PHE A 432 21.10 18.49 16.45
C PHE A 432 21.72 18.69 15.06
N GLU A 433 20.90 19.04 14.07
CA GLU A 433 21.33 19.42 12.72
C GLU A 433 20.65 20.74 12.32
N TYR A 434 21.46 21.78 12.06
CA TYR A 434 20.98 23.13 11.72
C TYR A 434 20.91 23.30 10.19
N ASN A 435 20.08 22.49 9.54
CA ASN A 435 20.04 22.40 8.08
C ASN A 435 19.02 23.38 7.47
N PRO A 436 19.42 24.33 6.58
CA PRO A 436 18.56 25.43 6.15
C PRO A 436 17.53 25.07 5.07
N THR A 437 17.40 23.81 4.63
CA THR A 437 16.51 23.50 3.50
C THR A 437 15.06 23.26 3.92
N ALA A 438 14.17 24.22 3.61
CA ALA A 438 12.71 24.11 3.75
C ALA A 438 12.05 23.10 2.77
N ASN A 439 12.85 22.15 2.26
CA ASN A 439 12.46 21.10 1.32
C ASN A 439 12.34 19.72 2.00
N GLU A 440 12.74 19.61 3.26
CA GLU A 440 12.60 18.40 4.07
C GLU A 440 11.32 18.46 4.90
N GLY A 441 10.64 17.32 5.02
CA GLY A 441 9.55 17.16 5.98
C GLY A 441 10.09 16.65 7.31
N SER A 442 9.68 17.27 8.42
CA SER A 442 10.06 16.85 9.78
C SER A 442 8.84 16.42 10.58
N TYR A 443 9.00 15.45 11.48
CA TYR A 443 7.96 15.13 12.46
C TYR A 443 7.87 16.23 13.51
N ILE A 444 6.65 16.56 13.93
CA ILE A 444 6.40 17.45 15.07
C ILE A 444 5.98 16.59 16.26
N ARG A 445 6.57 16.85 17.42
CA ARG A 445 6.26 16.18 18.67
C ARG A 445 6.21 17.24 19.75
N CYS A 446 5.01 17.57 20.21
CA CYS A 446 4.80 18.75 21.04
C CYS A 446 5.22 18.48 22.49
N ILE A 447 5.68 19.54 23.16
CA ILE A 447 5.88 19.60 24.60
C ILE A 447 4.72 20.40 25.22
N LYS A 448 4.27 20.01 26.42
CA LYS A 448 3.25 20.73 27.16
C LYS A 448 3.78 22.11 27.57
N VAL A 449 2.94 23.12 27.52
CA VAL A 449 3.28 24.44 28.08
C VAL A 449 3.15 24.35 29.60
N GLU A 450 4.25 24.57 30.30
CA GLU A 450 4.25 24.75 31.75
C GLU A 450 3.52 26.05 32.09
N THR A 451 2.41 25.94 32.82
CA THR A 451 1.75 27.08 33.46
C THR A 451 2.46 27.34 34.78
N THR A 452 3.19 28.44 34.88
CA THR A 452 3.58 29.00 36.17
C THR A 452 2.31 29.38 36.93
N GLU A 453 2.12 28.85 38.13
CA GLU A 453 1.11 29.36 39.06
C GLU A 453 1.63 30.68 39.66
N ASP A 454 0.97 31.80 39.35
CA ASP A 454 1.25 33.15 39.85
C ASP A 454 0.66 33.40 41.27
#